data_AF-A0A5B6W702-F1
#
_entry.id   AF-A0A5B6W702-F1
#
_cell.length_a   1.000
_cell.length_b   1.000
_cell.length_c   1.000
_cell.angle_alpha   90.00
_cell.angle_beta   90.00
_cell.angle_gamma   90.00
#
_symmetry.space_group_name_H-M   'P 1'
#
loop_
_entity.id
_entity.type
_entity.pdbx_description
1 polymer ?
#
loop_
_entity_poly.entity_id
_entity_poly.type
_entity_poly.pdbx_seq_one_letter_code
_entity_poly.pdbx_strand_id
1 'polypeptide(L)' 'MEEGTEVWVEGQVEPEQSDPSHVVSIEKIDVGMNLSHEEEPIQIMDCEEKVLRRKQILLVKVL' A
#
# COMPACT_ATOMS: atom_id res chain seq x y z
N MET A 1 -23.37 47.20 4.97
CA MET A 1 -23.09 46.17 5.99
C MET A 1 -24.39 45.45 6.26
N GLU A 2 -24.56 44.29 5.63
CA GLU A 2 -25.39 43.19 6.11
C GLU A 2 -24.62 41.97 5.61
N GLU A 3 -23.94 41.31 6.53
CA GLU A 3 -23.02 40.21 6.26
C GLU A 3 -23.80 38.95 5.89
N GLY A 4 -23.21 38.16 4.99
CA GLY A 4 -23.82 36.97 4.45
C GLY A 4 -24.11 35.90 5.50
N THR A 5 -25.13 35.10 5.22
CA THR A 5 -25.18 33.71 5.68
C THR A 5 -25.50 32.84 4.48
N GLU A 6 -24.45 32.43 3.81
CA GLU A 6 -24.43 31.29 2.90
C GLU A 6 -24.79 30.04 3.70
N VAL A 7 -26.01 29.55 3.49
CA VAL A 7 -26.55 28.35 4.14
C VAL A 7 -25.94 27.14 3.45
N TRP A 8 -24.88 26.59 4.03
CA TRP A 8 -24.40 25.27 3.64
C TRP A 8 -25.39 24.23 4.18
N VAL A 9 -26.12 23.58 3.28
CA VAL A 9 -26.83 22.35 3.64
C VAL A 9 -25.75 21.31 3.86
N GLU A 10 -25.44 21.03 5.12
CA GLU A 10 -24.55 19.92 5.48
C GLU A 10 -25.21 18.62 5.04
N GLY A 11 -24.89 18.19 3.82
CA GLY A 11 -25.12 16.83 3.38
C GLY A 11 -24.36 15.92 4.33
N GLN A 12 -25.09 15.06 5.03
CA GLN A 12 -24.52 14.02 5.87
C GLN A 12 -23.62 13.15 4.97
N VAL A 13 -22.31 13.24 5.17
CA VAL A 13 -21.38 12.27 4.58
C VAL A 13 -21.41 11.08 5.52
N GLU A 14 -22.20 10.07 5.15
CA GLU A 14 -22.13 8.77 5.79
C GLU A 14 -20.65 8.33 5.75
N PRO A 15 -20.03 8.01 6.90
CA PRO A 15 -18.64 7.60 6.89
C PRO A 15 -18.54 6.31 6.06
N GLU A 16 -17.76 6.34 4.98
CA GLU A 16 -17.43 5.15 4.20
C GLU A 16 -16.95 4.05 5.17
N GLN A 17 -17.83 3.10 5.48
CA GLN A 17 -17.47 1.93 6.25
C GLN A 17 -16.49 1.15 5.37
N SER A 18 -15.21 1.17 5.75
CA SER A 18 -14.22 0.31 5.10
C SER A 18 -14.77 -1.11 5.14
N ASP A 19 -15.12 -1.66 3.97
CA ASP A 19 -15.75 -2.97 3.87
C ASP A 19 -14.82 -3.99 4.54
N PRO A 20 -15.23 -4.62 5.67
CA PRO A 20 -14.40 -5.54 6.42
C PRO A 20 -14.08 -6.81 5.61
N SER A 21 -14.73 -7.01 4.46
CA SER A 21 -14.42 -8.10 3.53
C SER A 21 -12.99 -8.05 2.96
N HIS A 22 -12.26 -6.94 3.09
CA HIS A 22 -10.86 -6.85 2.63
C HIS A 22 -9.81 -7.16 3.71
N VAL A 23 -10.22 -7.49 4.94
CA VAL A 23 -9.27 -7.87 5.98
C VAL A 23 -8.82 -9.31 5.74
N VAL A 24 -7.71 -9.46 5.01
CA VAL A 24 -7.01 -10.75 4.92
C VAL A 24 -6.43 -11.05 6.30
N SER A 25 -7.00 -12.05 6.97
CA SER A 25 -6.47 -12.58 8.21
C SER A 25 -5.01 -12.98 8.01
N ILE A 26 -4.10 -12.32 8.74
CA ILE A 26 -2.71 -12.76 8.82
C ILE A 26 -2.74 -14.04 9.64
N GLU A 27 -2.74 -15.20 8.97
CA GLU A 27 -2.47 -16.45 9.66
C GLU A 27 -1.11 -16.33 10.33
N LYS A 28 -1.08 -16.61 11.64
CA LYS A 28 0.16 -16.66 12.39
C LYS A 28 0.92 -17.88 11.90
N ILE A 29 1.75 -17.69 10.88
CA ILE A 29 2.64 -18.74 10.39
C ILE A 29 3.54 -19.10 11.57
N ASP A 30 3.32 -20.28 12.13
CA ASP A 30 4.21 -20.86 13.13
C ASP A 30 5.47 -21.24 12.36
N VAL A 31 6.39 -20.27 12.23
CA VAL A 31 7.71 -20.50 11.66
C VAL A 31 8.40 -21.41 12.66
N GLY A 32 8.17 -22.73 12.53
CA GLY A 32 8.75 -23.71 13.42
C GLY A 32 10.23 -23.39 13.57
N MET A 33 10.76 -23.41 14.79
CA MET A 33 12.14 -22.98 15.08
C MET A 33 13.21 -23.74 14.27
N ASN A 34 12.81 -24.81 13.57
CA ASN A 34 13.62 -25.62 12.68
C ASN A 34 13.42 -25.32 11.17
N LEU A 35 12.58 -24.33 10.83
CA LEU A 35 12.44 -23.80 9.48
C LEU A 35 13.52 -22.74 9.28
N SER A 36 14.69 -23.17 8.81
CA SER A 36 15.63 -22.24 8.17
C SER A 36 14.97 -21.78 6.87
N HIS A 37 14.52 -20.52 6.83
CA HIS A 37 14.20 -19.91 5.55
C HIS A 37 15.53 -19.78 4.80
N GLU A 38 15.78 -20.68 3.85
CA GLU A 38 16.83 -20.48 2.86
C GLU A 38 16.33 -19.35 1.95
N GLU A 39 16.55 -18.09 2.38
CA GLU A 39 16.57 -16.96 1.45
C GLU A 39 17.71 -17.27 0.47
N GLU A 40 17.38 -17.92 -0.65
CA GLU A 40 18.33 -18.07 -1.73
C GLU A 40 18.73 -16.66 -2.18
N PRO A 41 20.03 -16.31 -2.13
CA PRO A 41 20.47 -14.99 -2.55
C PRO A 41 20.26 -14.89 -4.07
N ILE A 42 19.14 -14.33 -4.49
CA ILE A 42 18.91 -14.09 -5.91
C ILE A 42 19.74 -12.88 -6.31
N GLN A 43 20.81 -13.12 -7.06
CA GLN A 43 21.74 -12.08 -7.44
C GLN A 43 21.04 -11.09 -8.40
N ILE A 44 20.91 -9.84 -7.97
CA ILE A 44 20.48 -8.75 -8.83
C ILE A 44 21.63 -8.50 -9.83
N MET A 45 21.42 -8.85 -11.09
CA MET A 45 22.43 -8.68 -12.14
C MET A 45 22.57 -7.22 -12.56
N ASP A 46 21.44 -6.52 -12.60
CA ASP A 46 21.36 -5.18 -13.14
C ASP A 46 20.16 -4.44 -12.53
N CYS A 47 20.29 -3.13 -12.36
CA CYS A 47 19.26 -2.28 -11.80
C CYS A 47 19.21 -0.97 -12.60
N GLU A 48 18.07 -0.71 -13.23
CA GLU A 48 17.84 0.49 -14.03
C GLU A 48 16.83 1.39 -13.32
N GLU A 49 17.17 2.67 -13.13
CA GLU A 49 16.21 3.66 -12.65
C GLU A 49 15.35 4.17 -13.82
N LYS A 50 14.03 4.00 -13.70
CA LYS A 50 13.06 4.55 -14.66
C LYS A 50 12.28 5.69 -14.06
N VAL A 51 12.36 6.83 -14.73
CA VAL A 51 11.58 8.02 -14.39
C VAL A 51 10.23 7.95 -15.08
N LEU A 52 9.16 7.75 -14.31
CA LEU A 52 7.77 7.93 -14.76
C LEU A 52 7.32 9.36 -14.51
N ARG A 53 6.19 9.76 -15.11
CA ARG A 53 5.65 11.13 -15.02
C ARG A 53 5.48 11.69 -13.60
N ARG A 54 5.35 10.83 -12.58
CA ARG A 54 5.13 11.24 -11.18
C ARG A 54 6.09 10.59 -10.18
N LYS A 55 6.89 9.61 -10.58
CA LYS A 55 7.73 8.80 -9.67
C LYS A 55 8.94 8.23 -10.40
N GLN A 56 10.02 7.99 -9.66
CA GLN A 56 11.11 7.11 -10.10
C GLN A 56 10.88 5.71 -9.54
N ILE A 57 11.15 4.70 -10.36
CA ILE A 57 11.07 3.28 -9.98
C ILE A 57 12.39 2.59 -10.34
N LEU A 58 12.78 1.61 -9.54
CA LEU A 58 13.92 0.73 -9.86
C LEU A 58 13.39 -0.51 -10.57
N LEU A 59 13.95 -0.80 -11.75
CA LEU A 59 13.71 -2.02 -12.48
C LEU A 59 14.91 -2.94 -12.30
N VAL A 60 14.72 -4.04 -11.56
CA VAL A 60 15.79 -5.00 -11.26
C VAL A 60 15.69 -6.23 -12.16
N LYS A 61 16.83 -6.68 -12.67
CA LYS A 61 16.97 -7.97 -13.35
C LYS A 61 17.54 -9.00 -12.39
N VAL A 62 16.88 -10.15 -12.34
CA VAL A 62 17.16 -11.25 -11.41
C VAL A 62 17.55 -12.50 -12.22
N LEU A 63 18.48 -13.30 -11.69
CA LEU A 63 18.96 -14.56 -12.31
C LEU A 63 18.01 -15.74 -12.10
#